data_AF-A0A434VW00-F1
#
_entry.id   AF-A0A434VW00-F1
#
_cell.length_a   1.000
_cell.length_b   1.000
_cell.length_c   1.000
_cell.angle_alpha   90.00
_cell.angle_beta   90.00
_cell.angle_gamma   90.00
#
_symmetry.space_group_name_H-M   'P 1'
#
loop_
_entity.id
_entity.type
_entity.pdbx_description
1 polymer ?
#
loop_
_entity_poly.entity_id
_entity_poly.type
_entity_poly.pdbx_seq_one_letter_code
_entity_poly.pdbx_strand_id
1 'polypeptide(L)'
;THDHALDFLIVAEALRRDDAAYVGMIGSKTKKATFKNWFLKSAEGSEAEFNRLVSPIGGNAVKDKRPPVIAALAAAEIMTALASHSAKASAPSQKAMAG
;
A
#
# COMPACT_ATOMS: atom_id res chain seq x y z
N THR A 1 -13.53 -6.88 2.93
CA THR A 1 -14.43 -7.93 3.44
C THR A 1 -15.50 -7.25 4.30
N HIS A 2 -16.48 -7.96 4.88
CA HIS A 2 -17.36 -7.35 5.89
C HIS A 2 -16.71 -7.32 7.29
N ASP A 3 -15.58 -8.01 7.47
CA ASP A 3 -14.84 -8.09 8.72
C ASP A 3 -13.63 -7.13 8.67
N HIS A 4 -13.75 -6.03 9.40
CA HIS A 4 -12.69 -5.03 9.49
C HIS A 4 -11.45 -5.53 10.21
N ALA A 5 -11.57 -6.48 11.14
CA ALA A 5 -10.42 -7.05 11.82
C ALA A 5 -9.61 -7.93 10.86
N LEU A 6 -10.30 -8.74 10.06
CA LEU A 6 -9.65 -9.55 9.04
C LEU A 6 -8.93 -8.70 7.98
N ASP A 7 -9.57 -7.63 7.50
CA ASP A 7 -8.93 -6.68 6.56
C ASP A 7 -7.61 -6.13 7.15
N PHE A 8 -7.61 -5.79 8.45
CA PHE A 8 -6.43 -5.24 9.12
C PHE A 8 -5.30 -6.25 9.25
N LEU A 9 -5.62 -7.50 9.59
CA LEU A 9 -4.62 -8.57 9.66
C LEU A 9 -3.98 -8.82 8.29
N ILE A 10 -4.78 -8.88 7.23
CA ILE A 10 -4.28 -9.08 5.85
C ILE A 10 -3.35 -7.93 5.44
N VAL A 11 -3.76 -6.68 5.70
CA VAL A 11 -2.94 -5.50 5.35
C VAL A 11 -1.66 -5.47 6.18
N ALA A 12 -1.71 -5.78 7.48
CA ALA A 12 -0.53 -5.85 8.33
C ALA A 12 0.48 -6.87 7.79
N GLU A 13 0.02 -8.07 7.44
CA GLU A 13 0.90 -9.12 6.91
C GLU A 13 1.47 -8.75 5.55
N ALA A 14 0.68 -8.09 4.69
CA ALA A 14 1.16 -7.55 3.42
C ALA A 14 2.23 -6.45 3.61
N LEU A 15 2.11 -5.63 4.67
CA LEU A 15 3.07 -4.56 4.97
C LEU A 15 4.37 -5.06 5.61
N ARG A 16 4.39 -6.27 6.19
CA ARG A 16 5.61 -6.91 6.70
C ARG A 16 6.45 -7.54 5.58
N ARG A 17 5.84 -7.75 4.41
CA ARG A 17 6.54 -8.24 3.23
C ARG A 17 7.37 -7.14 2.59
N ASP A 18 8.64 -7.42 2.36
CA ASP A 18 9.55 -6.50 1.66
C ASP A 18 9.63 -6.73 0.15
N ASP A 19 8.98 -7.79 -0.34
CA ASP A 19 8.88 -8.13 -1.77
C ASP A 19 7.63 -7.54 -2.45
N ALA A 20 6.72 -6.94 -1.68
CA ALA A 20 5.50 -6.36 -2.23
C ALA A 20 5.80 -5.01 -2.90
N ALA A 21 5.60 -4.95 -4.22
CA ALA A 21 5.73 -3.71 -4.99
C ALA A 21 4.69 -2.65 -4.59
N TYR A 22 3.54 -3.07 -4.05
CA TYR A 22 2.43 -2.20 -3.69
C TYR A 22 1.53 -2.86 -2.64
N VAL A 23 1.08 -2.08 -1.65
CA VAL A 23 0.05 -2.48 -0.68
C VAL A 23 -1.01 -1.38 -0.58
N GLY A 24 -2.25 -1.73 -0.94
CA GLY A 24 -3.36 -0.79 -0.98
C GLY A 24 -4.61 -1.31 -0.27
N MET A 25 -5.38 -0.41 0.34
CA MET A 25 -6.63 -0.73 1.01
C MET A 25 -7.79 0.13 0.50
N ILE A 26 -8.86 -0.53 0.04
CA ILE A 26 -10.16 0.09 -0.24
C ILE A 26 -10.75 0.58 1.08
N GLY A 27 -10.98 1.89 1.19
CA GLY A 27 -11.55 2.50 2.39
C GLY A 27 -11.35 4.01 2.43
N SER A 28 -11.90 4.66 3.46
CA SER A 28 -11.76 6.11 3.65
C SER A 28 -10.46 6.47 4.37
N LYS A 29 -10.16 7.78 4.41
CA LYS A 29 -9.11 8.35 5.27
C LYS A 29 -9.30 7.96 6.74
N THR A 30 -10.55 7.87 7.20
CA THR A 30 -10.87 7.42 8.56
C THR A 30 -10.46 5.97 8.78
N LYS A 31 -10.75 5.06 7.84
CA LYS A 31 -10.32 3.66 7.93
C LYS A 31 -8.79 3.54 7.96
N LYS A 32 -8.08 4.37 7.19
CA LYS A 32 -6.60 4.45 7.24
C LYS A 32 -6.09 4.89 8.62
N ALA A 33 -6.72 5.89 9.24
CA ALA A 33 -6.33 6.36 10.57
C ALA A 33 -6.63 5.32 11.66
N THR A 34 -7.78 4.64 11.60
CA THR A 34 -8.11 3.52 12.49
C THR A 34 -7.11 2.38 12.34
N PHE A 35 -6.76 2.02 11.09
CA PHE A 35 -5.74 1.03 10.82
C PHE A 35 -4.38 1.45 11.39
N LYS A 36 -3.94 2.72 11.21
CA LYS A 36 -2.66 3.23 11.76
C LYS A 36 -2.58 2.96 13.26
N ASN A 37 -3.61 3.39 14.00
CA ASN A 37 -3.64 3.26 15.45
C ASN A 37 -3.61 1.80 15.89
N TRP A 38 -4.35 0.93 15.20
CA TRP A 38 -4.35 -0.50 15.49
C TRP A 38 -3.01 -1.16 15.13
N PHE A 39 -2.45 -0.86 13.95
CA PHE A 39 -1.20 -1.44 13.44
C PHE A 39 -0.01 -1.15 14.35
N LEU A 40 0.13 0.11 14.79
CA LEU A 40 1.22 0.54 15.68
C LEU A 40 1.07 -0.01 17.12
N LYS A 41 -0.15 -0.29 17.58
CA LYS A 41 -0.40 -0.72 18.97
C LYS A 41 -0.55 -2.23 19.14
N SER A 42 -1.12 -2.90 18.14
CA SER A 42 -1.59 -4.29 18.25
C SER A 42 -0.87 -5.25 17.30
N ALA A 43 -0.32 -4.74 16.19
CA ALA A 43 0.35 -5.57 15.19
C ALA A 43 1.88 -5.38 15.19
N GLU A 44 2.44 -4.70 16.19
CA GLU A 44 3.88 -4.42 16.31
C GLU A 44 4.48 -3.75 15.05
N GLY A 45 3.64 -3.03 14.29
CA GLY A 45 4.05 -2.38 13.07
C GLY A 45 4.83 -1.10 13.33
N SER A 46 5.72 -0.76 12.41
CA SER A 46 6.49 0.49 12.41
C SER A 46 5.81 1.59 11.59
N GLU A 47 6.17 2.86 11.85
CA GLU A 47 5.73 3.95 10.98
C GLU A 47 6.28 3.83 9.56
N ALA A 48 7.48 3.24 9.40
CA ALA A 48 8.10 3.01 8.11
C ALA A 48 7.27 2.04 7.25
N GLU A 49 6.82 0.92 7.83
CA GLU A 49 5.93 -0.02 7.14
C GLU A 49 4.58 0.62 6.84
N PHE A 50 3.99 1.32 7.81
CA PHE A 50 2.70 1.99 7.61
C PHE A 50 2.75 3.02 6.47
N ASN A 51 3.86 3.74 6.30
CA ASN A 51 4.02 4.71 5.22
C ASN A 51 3.99 4.09 3.82
N ARG A 52 4.19 2.77 3.69
CA ARG A 52 4.01 2.04 2.44
C ARG A 52 2.54 1.80 2.07
N LEU A 53 1.61 1.94 3.02
CA LEU A 53 0.18 1.71 2.77
C LEU A 53 -0.47 2.86 1.99
N VAL A 54 -1.07 2.51 0.86
CA VAL A 54 -1.94 3.40 0.10
C VAL A 54 -3.41 3.20 0.49
N SER A 55 -4.10 4.28 0.86
CA SER A 55 -5.54 4.24 1.15
C SER A 55 -6.12 5.66 1.19
N PRO A 56 -7.26 5.95 0.51
CA PRO A 56 -7.97 5.08 -0.44
C PRO A 56 -7.10 4.71 -1.66
N ILE A 57 -7.29 3.51 -2.19
CA ILE A 57 -6.73 3.16 -3.50
C ILE A 57 -7.41 3.96 -4.62
N GLY A 58 -6.68 4.26 -5.69
CA GLY A 58 -7.17 5.07 -6.80
C GLY A 58 -7.27 6.57 -6.47
N GLY A 59 -6.72 6.98 -5.33
CA GLY A 59 -6.63 8.38 -4.91
C GLY A 59 -7.97 9.09 -4.69
N ASN A 60 -7.93 10.42 -4.73
CA ASN A 60 -9.10 11.30 -4.58
C ASN A 60 -9.27 12.27 -5.76
N ALA A 61 -8.56 12.04 -6.87
CA ALA A 61 -8.58 12.92 -8.03
C ALA A 61 -9.98 12.99 -8.68
N VAL A 62 -10.70 11.87 -8.65
CA VAL A 62 -12.06 11.75 -9.18
C VAL A 62 -13.02 11.43 -8.03
N LYS A 63 -14.05 12.25 -7.84
CA LYS A 63 -15.09 12.03 -6.81
C LYS A 63 -16.24 11.16 -7.34
N ASP A 64 -15.93 10.09 -8.07
CA ASP A 64 -16.90 9.15 -8.61
C ASP A 64 -16.78 7.82 -7.88
N LYS A 65 -17.89 7.37 -7.29
CA LYS A 65 -17.93 6.17 -6.44
C LYS A 65 -18.41 4.93 -7.19
N ARG A 66 -18.66 5.02 -8.51
CA ARG A 66 -19.07 3.86 -9.30
C ARG A 66 -17.94 2.82 -9.29
N PRO A 67 -18.25 1.52 -9.04
CA PRO A 67 -17.23 0.47 -8.99
C PRO A 67 -16.27 0.42 -10.19
N PRO A 68 -16.72 0.62 -11.45
CA PRO A 68 -15.82 0.65 -12.61
C PRO A 68 -14.79 1.78 -12.56
N VAL A 69 -15.14 2.95 -12.02
CA VAL A 69 -14.23 4.10 -11.93
C VAL A 69 -13.17 3.85 -10.87
N ILE A 70 -13.58 3.34 -9.71
CA ILE A 70 -12.65 2.95 -8.63
C ILE A 70 -11.69 1.88 -9.15
N ALA A 71 -12.19 0.86 -9.87
CA ALA A 71 -11.37 -0.20 -10.44
C ALA A 71 -10.34 0.33 -11.45
N ALA A 72 -10.75 1.21 -12.37
CA ALA A 72 -9.85 1.79 -13.36
C ALA A 72 -8.73 2.63 -12.72
N LEU A 73 -9.07 3.46 -11.73
CA LEU A 73 -8.10 4.28 -11.00
C LEU A 73 -7.14 3.42 -10.16
N ALA A 74 -7.67 2.40 -9.47
CA ALA A 74 -6.85 1.45 -8.72
C ALA A 74 -5.91 0.67 -9.65
N ALA A 75 -6.38 0.22 -10.81
CA ALA A 75 -5.54 -0.48 -11.78
C ALA A 75 -4.40 0.43 -12.28
N ALA A 76 -4.70 1.69 -12.63
CA ALA A 76 -3.68 2.65 -13.06
C ALA A 76 -2.63 2.91 -11.96
N GLU A 77 -3.06 3.03 -10.71
CA GLU A 77 -2.18 3.21 -9.54
C GLU A 77 -1.25 2.00 -9.34
N ILE A 78 -1.78 0.78 -9.40
CA ILE A 78 -1.01 -0.46 -9.28
C ILE A 78 0.01 -0.59 -10.43
N MET A 79 -0.40 -0.32 -11.68
CA MET A 79 0.49 -0.38 -12.84
C MET A 79 1.66 0.62 -12.70
N THR A 80 1.39 1.82 -12.18
CA THR A 80 2.43 2.83 -11.94
C THR A 80 3.43 2.38 -10.86
N ALA A 81 2.93 1.77 -9.77
CA ALA A 81 3.77 1.23 -8.71
C ALA A 81 4.64 0.05 -9.21
N LEU A 82 4.07 -0.87 -9.99
CA LEU A 82 4.79 -2.02 -10.58
C LEU A 82 5.89 -1.58 -11.54
N ALA A 83 5.61 -0.61 -12.42
CA ALA A 83 6.62 -0.06 -13.32
C ALA A 83 7.79 0.58 -12.55
N SER A 84 7.47 1.35 -11.50
CA SER A 84 8.47 2.00 -10.65
C SER A 84 9.32 0.99 -9.85
N HIS A 85 8.70 -0.08 -9.37
CA HIS A 85 9.39 -1.16 -8.67
C HIS A 85 10.33 -1.94 -9.60
N SER A 86 9.86 -2.26 -10.81
CA SER A 86 10.67 -2.95 -11.83
C SER A 86 11.89 -2.12 -12.23
N ALA A 87 11.73 -0.81 -12.40
CA ALA A 87 12.84 0.10 -12.70
C ALA A 87 13.92 0.13 -11.60
N LYS A 88 13.51 0.07 -10.32
CA LYS A 88 14.44 -0.03 -9.18
C LYS A 88 15.16 -1.37 -9.14
N ALA A 89 14.47 -2.47 -9.44
CA ALA A 89 15.08 -3.80 -9.48
C ALA A 89 16.10 -3.96 -10.62
N SER A 90 15.92 -3.24 -11.73
CA SER A 90 16.85 -3.24 -12.87
C SER A 90 18.04 -2.29 -12.75
N ALA A 91 18.11 -1.46 -11.71
CA ALA A 91 19.21 -0.52 -11.53
C ALA A 91 20.49 -1.26 -11.09
N PRO A 92 21.65 -1.06 -11.75
CA PRO A 92 22.88 -1.74 -11.38
C PRO A 92 23.32 -1.34 -9.96
N SER A 93 23.66 -2.34 -9.16
CA SER A 93 24.11 -2.18 -7.77
C SER A 93 25.44 -1.43 -7.72
N GLN A 94 25.40 -0.09 -7.59
CA GLN A 94 26.57 0.72 -7.27
C GLN A 94 26.94 0.50 -5.79
N LYS A 95 27.63 -0.60 -5.47
CA LYS A 95 28.42 -0.72 -4.22
C LYS A 95 29.42 -1.87 -4.29
N ALA A 96 30.51 -1.64 -5.03
CA ALA A 96 31.80 -2.32 -4.85
C ALA A 96 32.92 -1.55 -5.59
N MET A 97 33.25 -0.33 -5.13
CA MET A 97 34.53 0.31 -5.45
C MET A 97 34.83 1.36 -4.38
N ALA A 98 35.36 0.89 -3.25
CA ALA A 98 36.15 1.67 -2.30
C ALA A 98 36.98 0.65 -1.51
N GLY A 99 38.09 0.24 -2.14
CA GLY A 99 39.18 -0.53 -1.55
C GLY A 99 40.48 0.11 -2.00
#